data_AF-A0AAN6GWT2-F1
#
_entry.id   AF-A0AAN6GWT2-F1
#
_cell.length_a   1.000
_cell.length_b   1.000
_cell.length_c   1.000
_cell.angle_alpha   90.00
_cell.angle_beta   90.00
_cell.angle_gamma   90.00
#
_symmetry.space_group_name_H-M   'P 1'
#
loop_
_entity.id
_entity.type
_entity.pdbx_description
1 polymer ?
#
loop_
_entity_poly.entity_id
_entity_poly.type
_entity_poly.pdbx_seq_one_letter_code
_entity_poly.pdbx_strand_id
1 'polypeptide(L)'
;MAVVSAKNDYANQIILKKCRDNDPKGNRTIGIITKPDFLEPDSENEASWIEPAENKDTFFELGWHILKNRSDKEASKSSAERNA
;
A
#
# COMPACT_ATOMS: atom_id res chain seq x y z
N MET A 1 -6.03 5.71 -8.55
CA MET A 1 -4.94 5.10 -7.77
C MET A 1 -5.13 5.46 -6.31
N ALA A 2 -5.13 4.46 -5.44
CA ALA A 2 -5.20 4.62 -3.98
C ALA A 2 -3.84 4.29 -3.38
N VAL A 3 -3.28 5.18 -2.57
CA VAL A 3 -2.02 4.94 -1.87
C VAL A 3 -2.30 4.87 -0.38
N VAL A 4 -2.01 3.72 0.22
CA VAL A 4 -2.18 3.43 1.64
C VAL A 4 -0.82 3.23 2.28
N SER A 5 -0.68 3.59 3.55
CA SER A 5 0.55 3.35 4.30
C SER A 5 0.31 2.25 5.31
N ALA A 6 1.21 1.26 5.35
CA ALA A 6 1.22 0.18 6.33
C ALA A 6 1.40 0.69 7.78
N LYS A 7 1.67 1.98 7.95
CA LYS A 7 1.83 2.65 9.24
C LYS A 7 0.51 3.22 9.81
N ASN A 8 -0.51 3.49 8.97
CA ASN A 8 -1.68 4.28 9.41
C ASN A 8 -2.99 3.84 8.74
N ASP A 9 -3.76 3.02 9.45
CA ASP A 9 -5.04 2.48 9.01
C ASP A 9 -6.15 3.52 8.84
N TYR A 10 -6.10 4.61 9.61
CA TYR A 10 -7.10 5.67 9.51
C TYR A 10 -7.06 6.38 8.16
N ALA A 11 -5.85 6.68 7.65
CA ALA A 11 -5.68 7.28 6.33
C ALA A 11 -6.20 6.33 5.22
N ASN A 12 -6.08 5.04 5.44
CA ASN A 12 -6.46 4.00 4.49
C ASN A 12 -7.99 3.93 4.33
N GLN A 13 -8.73 3.96 5.44
CA GLN A 13 -10.20 3.96 5.40
C GLN A 13 -10.75 5.17 4.62
N ILE A 14 -10.17 6.36 4.79
CA ILE A 14 -10.61 7.58 4.09
C ILE A 14 -10.36 7.47 2.58
N ILE A 15 -9.16 7.04 2.17
CA ILE A 15 -8.83 6.98 0.74
C ILE A 15 -9.61 5.87 0.04
N LEU A 16 -9.79 4.71 0.69
CA LEU A 16 -10.55 3.60 0.13
C LEU A 16 -12.02 3.97 -0.08
N LYS A 17 -12.62 4.67 0.89
CA LYS A 17 -13.98 5.20 0.74
C LYS A 17 -14.08 6.15 -0.46
N LYS A 18 -13.17 7.12 -0.58
CA LYS A 18 -13.14 8.05 -1.72
C LYS A 18 -12.99 7.33 -3.06
N CYS A 19 -12.17 6.30 -3.11
CA CYS A 19 -12.01 5.47 -4.30
C CYS A 19 -13.32 4.75 -4.65
N ARG A 20 -14.01 4.15 -3.68
CA ARG A 20 -15.32 3.50 -3.89
C ARG A 20 -16.40 4.48 -4.32
N ASP A 21 -16.43 5.68 -3.75
CA ASP A 21 -17.41 6.71 -4.11
C ASP A 21 -17.29 7.13 -5.60
N ASN A 22 -16.07 7.09 -6.15
CA ASN A 22 -15.80 7.49 -7.53
C ASN A 22 -15.69 6.29 -8.49
N ASP A 23 -15.29 5.13 -8.01
CA ASP A 23 -15.10 3.88 -8.76
C ASP A 23 -15.72 2.71 -7.96
N PRO A 24 -17.06 2.60 -7.93
CA PRO A 24 -17.75 1.62 -7.08
C PRO A 24 -17.35 0.18 -7.39
N LYS A 25 -17.13 -0.12 -8.67
CA LYS A 25 -16.74 -1.45 -9.14
C LYS A 25 -15.23 -1.73 -9.00
N GLY A 26 -14.40 -0.70 -8.87
CA GLY A 26 -12.95 -0.84 -8.70
C GLY A 26 -12.20 -1.10 -10.00
N ASN A 27 -12.78 -0.77 -11.15
CA ASN A 27 -12.28 -1.16 -12.47
C ASN A 27 -11.11 -0.30 -12.96
N ARG A 28 -10.94 0.89 -12.37
CA ARG A 28 -9.95 1.90 -12.78
C ARG A 28 -9.07 2.37 -11.63
N THR A 29 -9.11 1.65 -10.51
CA THR A 29 -8.33 1.94 -9.31
C THR A 29 -7.30 0.85 -9.13
N ILE A 30 -6.04 1.26 -8.94
CA ILE A 30 -4.95 0.41 -8.48
C ILE A 30 -4.66 0.76 -7.02
N GLY A 31 -4.51 -0.26 -6.17
CA GLY A 31 -4.17 -0.10 -4.76
C GLY A 31 -2.66 -0.25 -4.54
N ILE A 32 -2.05 0.70 -3.83
CA ILE A 32 -0.61 0.68 -3.52
C ILE A 32 -0.42 0.76 -2.01
N ILE A 33 0.16 -0.29 -1.41
CA ILE A 33 0.58 -0.33 -0.01
C ILE A 33 2.03 0.16 0.07
N THR A 34 2.27 1.18 0.90
CA THR A 34 3.59 1.79 1.06
C THR A 34 4.11 1.65 2.48
N LYS A 35 5.44 1.78 2.62
CA LYS A 35 6.16 1.65 3.89
C LYS A 35 6.01 0.26 4.55
N PRO A 36 6.15 -0.85 3.80
CA PRO A 36 6.05 -2.19 4.36
C PRO A 36 7.16 -2.45 5.41
N ASP A 37 8.24 -1.68 5.37
CA ASP A 37 9.34 -1.70 6.33
C ASP A 37 8.96 -1.24 7.75
N PHE A 38 7.76 -0.67 7.95
CA PHE A 38 7.23 -0.38 9.28
C PHE A 38 6.55 -1.58 9.94
N LEU A 39 6.29 -2.64 9.17
CA LEU A 39 5.70 -3.87 9.69
C LEU A 39 6.81 -4.70 10.33
N GLU A 40 6.60 -5.09 11.58
CA GLU A 40 7.50 -6.03 12.24
C GLU A 40 7.26 -7.43 11.64
N PRO A 41 8.33 -8.15 11.25
CA PRO A 41 8.21 -9.50 10.72
C PRO A 41 7.46 -10.43 11.69
N ASP A 42 6.60 -11.29 11.15
CA ASP A 42 5.79 -12.27 11.87
C ASP A 42 4.82 -11.66 12.90
N SER A 43 4.55 -10.35 12.80
CA SER A 43 3.58 -9.67 13.66
C SER A 43 2.14 -9.83 13.17
N GLU A 44 1.18 -9.75 14.09
CA GLU A 44 -0.25 -9.69 13.75
C GLU A 44 -0.57 -8.51 12.83
N ASN A 45 0.16 -7.39 13.00
CA ASN A 45 0.04 -6.23 12.14
C ASN A 45 0.45 -6.59 10.71
N GLU A 46 1.61 -7.23 10.50
CA GLU A 46 2.02 -7.70 9.17
C GLU A 46 0.97 -8.63 8.55
N ALA A 47 0.46 -9.60 9.32
CA ALA A 47 -0.55 -10.53 8.86
C ALA A 47 -1.84 -9.83 8.39
N SER A 48 -2.25 -8.74 9.07
CA SER A 48 -3.43 -7.95 8.69
C SER A 48 -3.32 -7.30 7.30
N TRP A 49 -2.09 -7.14 6.80
CA TRP A 49 -1.82 -6.54 5.49
C TRP A 49 -1.80 -7.55 4.33
N ILE A 50 -1.83 -8.85 4.63
CA ILE A 50 -1.84 -9.91 3.62
C ILE A 50 -3.15 -9.90 2.83
N GLU A 51 -4.30 -9.86 3.51
CA GLU A 51 -5.61 -9.91 2.83
C GLU A 51 -5.85 -8.73 1.87
N PRO A 52 -5.53 -7.47 2.23
CA PRO A 52 -5.55 -6.36 1.28
C PRO A 52 -4.59 -6.57 0.10
N ALA A 53 -3.37 -7.03 0.37
CA ALA A 53 -2.38 -7.27 -0.68
C ALA A 53 -2.80 -8.40 -1.66
N GLU A 54 -3.53 -9.39 -1.16
CA GLU A 54 -4.14 -10.47 -1.95
C GLU A 54 -5.47 -10.08 -2.60
N ASN A 55 -5.87 -8.81 -2.51
CA ASN A 55 -7.10 -8.30 -3.11
C ASN A 55 -8.39 -8.92 -2.53
N LYS A 56 -8.36 -9.39 -1.28
CA LYS A 56 -9.48 -10.10 -0.62
C LYS A 56 -10.41 -9.20 0.18
N ASP A 57 -9.88 -8.16 0.83
CA ASP A 57 -10.67 -7.21 1.61
C ASP A 57 -11.34 -6.16 0.70
N THR A 58 -10.54 -5.27 0.10
CA THR A 58 -11.02 -4.26 -0.83
C THR A 58 -10.65 -4.63 -2.27
N PHE A 59 -11.58 -5.23 -3.00
CA PHE A 59 -11.32 -5.66 -4.38
C PHE A 59 -11.12 -4.49 -5.37
N PHE A 60 -10.00 -4.48 -6.07
CA PHE A 60 -9.75 -3.66 -7.24
C PHE A 60 -9.41 -4.55 -8.45
N GLU A 61 -9.96 -4.26 -9.63
CA GLU A 61 -9.73 -5.06 -10.85
C GLU A 61 -8.26 -5.01 -11.29
N LEU A 62 -7.61 -3.86 -11.08
CA LEU A 62 -6.18 -3.69 -11.34
C LEU A 62 -5.29 -4.24 -10.21
N GLY A 63 -5.89 -4.75 -9.13
CA GLY A 63 -5.21 -5.37 -8.01
C GLY A 63 -4.52 -4.40 -7.04
N TRP A 64 -3.78 -5.03 -6.12
CA TRP A 64 -2.97 -4.39 -5.10
C TRP A 64 -1.49 -4.67 -5.32
N HIS A 65 -0.66 -3.68 -5.02
CA HIS A 65 0.80 -3.79 -5.09
C HIS A 65 1.44 -3.21 -3.85
N ILE A 66 2.58 -3.77 -3.45
CA ILE A 66 3.37 -3.28 -2.32
C ILE A 66 4.61 -2.56 -2.87
N LEU A 67 4.91 -1.39 -2.31
CA LEU A 67 6.07 -0.58 -2.67
C LEU A 67 6.83 -0.12 -1.42
N LYS A 68 8.11 -0.49 -1.34
CA LYS A 68 9.06 0.12 -0.41
C LYS A 68 9.71 1.34 -1.05
N ASN A 69 9.37 2.52 -0.52
CA ASN A 69 10.00 3.77 -0.93
C ASN A 69 11.30 4.01 -0.15
N ARG A 70 12.14 4.93 -0.66
CA ARG A 70 13.31 5.40 0.09
C ARG A 70 12.86 6.01 1.42
N SER A 71 13.59 5.68 2.48
CA SER A 71 13.48 6.40 3.74
C SER A 71 14.16 7.77 3.65
N ASP A 72 13.89 8.66 4.60
CA ASP A 72 14.53 9.98 4.66
C ASP A 72 16.06 9.87 4.74
N LYS A 73 16.56 8.80 5.38
CA LYS A 73 17.99 8.50 5.49
C LYS A 73 18.63 8.07 4.16
N GLU A 74 17.81 7.72 3.18
CA GLU A 74 18.22 7.22 1.87
C GLU A 74 17.94 8.21 0.76
N ALA A 75 17.49 9.43 1.09
CA ALA A 75 17.16 10.47 0.13
C ALA A 75 18.37 10.83 -0.76
N SER A 76 19.58 10.79 -0.21
CA SER A 76 20.83 11.07 -0.92
C SER A 76 21.33 9.91 -1.78
N LYS A 77 20.76 8.70 -1.67
CA LYS A 77 21.22 7.55 -2.47
C LYS A 77 20.91 7.75 -3.95
N SER A 78 21.83 7.37 -4.82
CA SER A 78 21.63 7.41 -6.27
C SER A 78 20.61 6.35 -6.73
N SER A 79 20.08 6.49 -7.95
CA SER A 79 19.20 5.47 -8.54
C SER A 79 19.91 4.14 -8.75
N ALA A 80 21.22 4.14 -9.00
CA ALA A 80 22.03 2.94 -9.12
C ALA A 80 22.17 2.22 -7.76
N GLU A 81 22.46 2.97 -6.69
CA GLU A 81 22.54 2.43 -5.31
C GLU A 81 21.21 1.91 -4.77
N ARG A 82 20.08 2.36 -5.33
CA ARG A 82 18.74 1.83 -5.01
C ARG A 82 18.44 0.51 -5.71
N ASN A 83 18.98 0.33 -6.92
CA ASN A 83 18.66 -0.79 -7.81
C ASN A 83 19.66 -1.95 -7.70
N ALA A 84 20.81 -1.72 -7.06
CA ALA A 84 21.77 -2.75 -6.70
C ALA A 84 21.27 -3.58 -5.52
#